data_AF-A0A8J7JCG7-F1
#
_entry.id   AF-A0A8J7JCG7-F1
#
_cell.length_a   1.000
_cell.length_b   1.000
_cell.length_c   1.000
_cell.angle_alpha   90.00
_cell.angle_beta   90.00
_cell.angle_gamma   90.00
#
_symmetry.space_group_name_H-M   'P 1'
#
loop_
_entity.id
_entity.type
_entity.pdbx_description
1 polymer ?
#
loop_
_entity_poly.entity_id
_entity_poly.type
_entity_poly.pdbx_seq_one_letter_code
_entity_poly.pdbx_strand_id
1 'polypeptide(L)'
;MRYSLLSRFQGALLGNAVECLSGTRKTSNPLQPLENPSPWSDMQYCAAESLIECGKLDRTDWLERIGRRRKEVLTLQHTASSSEVALAALPIVLYFHEDIDLLQSHLLEAATLWQAPSESTPLLLAWGVTISLALREKLDSRFVLSQLQSVFAELTETLQHLESLIDRGIGLVQIPRQLNAPVTPLLLALYCFAATPEDFPLCVARALQIDDRAPTTAALTGALAGGYNSLNGIPLSWRDRNFPNTESLKRQATQLFAAWSGAYRPRRKIPDDRAIAAAGTIQPRSRLRIISQKPS
;
A
#
# COMPACT_ATOMS: atom_id res chain seq x y z
N MET A 1 0.75 -13.54 -17.22
CA MET A 1 0.45 -12.24 -16.61
C MET A 1 -0.95 -11.79 -17.00
N ARG A 2 -1.91 -11.91 -16.08
CA ARG A 2 -3.30 -11.45 -16.30
C ARG A 2 -3.39 -9.92 -16.33
N TYR A 3 -2.51 -9.25 -15.58
CA TYR A 3 -2.45 -7.79 -15.45
C TYR A 3 -1.00 -7.31 -15.30
N SER A 4 -0.71 -6.05 -15.66
CA SER A 4 0.61 -5.46 -15.45
C SER A 4 0.87 -5.20 -13.96
N LEU A 5 2.14 -5.28 -13.54
CA LEU A 5 2.54 -5.02 -12.15
C LEU A 5 2.18 -3.58 -11.71
N LEU A 6 2.37 -2.60 -12.60
CA LEU A 6 1.92 -1.23 -12.36
C LEU A 6 0.41 -1.14 -12.09
N SER A 7 -0.41 -1.88 -12.86
CA SER A 7 -1.86 -1.91 -12.64
C SER A 7 -2.19 -2.52 -11.27
N ARG A 8 -1.41 -3.48 -10.78
CA ARG A 8 -1.57 -4.04 -9.43
C ARG A 8 -1.15 -3.06 -8.33
N PHE A 9 -0.08 -2.31 -8.52
CA PHE A 9 0.31 -1.21 -7.60
C PHE A 9 -0.79 -0.17 -7.49
N GLN A 10 -1.34 0.26 -8.63
CA GLN A 10 -2.47 1.19 -8.69
C GLN A 10 -3.71 0.59 -8.01
N GLY A 11 -4.02 -0.67 -8.31
CA GLY A 11 -5.13 -1.39 -7.69
C GLY A 11 -5.02 -1.43 -6.17
N ALA A 12 -3.85 -1.76 -5.63
CA ALA A 12 -3.62 -1.82 -4.19
C ALA A 12 -3.77 -0.45 -3.50
N LEU A 13 -3.15 0.61 -4.03
CA LEU A 13 -3.28 1.96 -3.44
C LEU A 13 -4.70 2.51 -3.54
N LEU A 14 -5.38 2.34 -4.68
CA LEU A 14 -6.76 2.81 -4.84
C LEU A 14 -7.75 1.97 -4.01
N GLY A 15 -7.55 0.66 -3.96
CA GLY A 15 -8.37 -0.22 -3.13
C GLY A 15 -8.21 0.09 -1.63
N ASN A 16 -7.02 0.52 -1.21
CA ASN A 16 -6.79 0.97 0.15
C ASN A 16 -7.58 2.25 0.49
N ALA A 17 -7.76 3.16 -0.46
CA ALA A 17 -8.55 4.38 -0.28
C ALA A 17 -10.08 4.15 -0.15
N VAL A 18 -10.55 2.89 -0.15
CA VAL A 18 -11.97 2.53 0.04
C VAL A 18 -12.47 2.84 1.44
N GLU A 19 -11.60 3.09 2.43
CA GLU A 19 -12.08 3.60 3.73
C GLU A 19 -13.01 4.82 3.60
N CYS A 20 -12.80 5.68 2.59
CA CYS A 20 -13.64 6.84 2.30
C CYS A 20 -15.10 6.49 1.93
N LEU A 21 -15.39 5.25 1.52
CA LEU A 21 -16.75 4.80 1.18
C LEU A 21 -17.61 4.48 2.43
N SER A 22 -17.01 4.46 3.61
CA SER A 22 -17.67 4.03 4.85
C SER A 22 -18.66 5.06 5.44
N GLY A 23 -18.73 6.28 4.91
CA GLY A 23 -19.67 7.33 5.33
C GLY A 23 -21.11 7.20 4.80
N THR A 24 -21.40 6.19 3.98
CA THR A 24 -22.60 6.08 3.13
C THR A 24 -23.92 5.72 3.83
N ARG A 25 -23.93 5.33 5.12
CA ARG A 25 -25.13 4.75 5.76
C ARG A 25 -26.12 5.74 6.40
N LYS A 26 -25.79 7.01 6.59
CA LYS A 26 -26.66 7.98 7.31
C LYS A 26 -27.10 9.23 6.54
N THR A 27 -26.61 9.45 5.32
CA THR A 27 -26.95 10.65 4.53
C THR A 27 -27.57 10.26 3.20
N SER A 28 -28.62 10.97 2.79
CA SER A 28 -29.30 10.86 1.49
C SER A 28 -28.41 11.23 0.29
N ASN A 29 -27.15 11.59 0.55
CA ASN A 29 -26.12 11.83 -0.44
C ASN A 29 -24.96 10.88 -0.15
N PRO A 30 -24.63 9.92 -1.04
CA PRO A 30 -23.82 8.76 -0.65
C PRO A 30 -22.39 9.07 -0.19
N LEU A 31 -21.74 10.14 -0.61
CA LEU A 31 -20.28 10.22 -0.46
C LEU A 31 -19.83 11.68 -0.34
N GLN A 32 -19.74 12.17 0.89
CA GLN A 32 -18.91 13.35 1.15
C GLN A 32 -17.47 12.87 1.43
N PRO A 33 -16.45 13.57 0.90
CA PRO A 33 -15.07 13.33 1.30
C PRO A 33 -14.97 13.40 2.83
N LEU A 34 -14.20 12.50 3.45
CA LEU A 34 -13.87 12.60 4.87
C LEU A 34 -13.31 14.01 5.14
N GLU A 35 -14.01 14.79 5.97
CA GLU A 35 -13.58 16.16 6.33
C GLU A 35 -12.21 16.18 7.01
N ASN A 36 -11.77 15.03 7.57
CA ASN A 36 -10.42 14.80 8.07
C ASN A 36 -9.88 13.45 7.57
N PRO A 37 -8.84 13.42 6.73
CA PRO A 37 -8.20 12.17 6.33
C PRO A 37 -7.63 11.44 7.56
N SER A 38 -7.72 10.11 7.53
CA SER A 38 -7.14 9.22 8.54
C SER A 38 -5.66 9.55 8.73
N PRO A 39 -5.14 9.66 9.96
CA PRO A 39 -3.70 9.91 10.19
C PRO A 39 -2.82 8.86 9.49
N TRP A 40 -3.34 7.64 9.33
CA TRP A 40 -2.66 6.54 8.64
C TRP A 40 -2.50 6.78 7.13
N SER A 41 -3.44 7.50 6.50
CA SER A 41 -3.33 7.89 5.09
C SER A 41 -2.23 8.92 4.85
N ASP A 42 -2.01 9.84 5.80
CA ASP A 42 -0.90 10.79 5.76
C ASP A 42 0.44 10.05 5.95
N MET A 43 0.51 9.11 6.88
CA MET A 43 1.70 8.27 7.10
C MET A 43 2.04 7.44 5.88
N GLN A 44 1.03 6.82 5.26
CA GLN A 44 1.15 6.08 4.01
C GLN A 44 1.69 6.97 2.89
N TYR A 45 1.13 8.15 2.71
CA TYR A 45 1.62 9.11 1.73
C TYR A 45 3.09 9.46 1.97
N CYS A 46 3.46 9.77 3.22
CA CYS A 46 4.84 10.08 3.60
C CYS A 46 5.79 8.89 3.42
N ALA A 47 5.34 7.65 3.66
CA ALA A 47 6.13 6.45 3.46
C ALA A 47 6.45 6.25 1.97
N ALA A 48 5.45 6.42 1.09
CA ALA A 48 5.65 6.35 -0.35
C ALA A 48 6.62 7.41 -0.85
N GLU A 49 6.47 8.67 -0.42
CA GLU A 49 7.38 9.76 -0.81
C GLU A 49 8.82 9.52 -0.35
N SER A 50 9.00 8.99 0.87
CA SER A 50 10.31 8.63 1.40
C SER A 50 10.96 7.53 0.57
N LEU A 51 10.23 6.45 0.28
CA LEU A 51 10.71 5.35 -0.56
C LEU A 51 11.07 5.81 -1.98
N ILE A 52 10.26 6.70 -2.57
CA ILE A 52 10.50 7.25 -3.90
C ILE A 52 11.79 8.06 -3.97
N GLU A 53 12.04 8.91 -2.97
CA GLU A 53 13.21 9.81 -2.97
C GLU A 53 14.48 9.14 -2.43
N CYS A 54 14.37 8.31 -1.40
CA CYS A 54 15.51 7.66 -0.75
C CYS A 54 15.89 6.33 -1.40
N GLY A 55 14.97 5.69 -2.13
CA GLY A 55 15.18 4.37 -2.75
C GLY A 55 15.27 3.20 -1.74
N LYS A 56 15.03 3.48 -0.45
CA LYS A 56 15.10 2.54 0.68
C LYS A 56 14.14 3.03 1.78
N LEU A 57 13.84 2.16 2.76
CA LEU A 57 13.13 2.61 3.95
C LEU A 57 14.06 3.47 4.82
N ASP A 58 13.87 4.78 4.81
CA ASP A 58 14.61 5.72 5.63
C ASP A 58 13.69 6.26 6.75
N ARG A 59 13.85 5.71 7.95
CA ARG A 59 13.02 6.03 9.13
C ARG A 59 13.06 7.52 9.45
N THR A 60 14.23 8.14 9.35
CA THR A 60 14.43 9.54 9.70
C THR A 60 13.72 10.45 8.71
N ASP A 61 13.89 10.22 7.41
CA ASP A 61 13.19 10.98 6.37
C ASP A 61 11.67 10.74 6.44
N TRP A 62 11.21 9.51 6.71
CA TRP A 62 9.78 9.21 6.88
C TRP A 62 9.16 10.00 8.04
N LEU A 63 9.78 9.98 9.23
CA LEU A 63 9.31 10.72 10.40
C LEU A 63 9.36 12.23 10.18
N GLU A 64 10.40 12.74 9.53
CA GLU A 64 10.51 14.17 9.21
C GLU A 64 9.39 14.62 8.27
N ARG A 65 9.07 13.84 7.23
CA ARG A 65 7.94 14.11 6.32
C ARG A 65 6.60 14.12 7.04
N ILE A 66 6.38 13.16 7.95
CA ILE A 66 5.16 13.15 8.78
C ILE A 66 5.10 14.42 9.62
N GLY A 67 6.19 14.78 10.31
CA GLY A 67 6.25 15.97 11.16
C GLY A 67 5.99 17.28 10.41
N ARG A 68 6.49 17.39 9.16
CA ARG A 68 6.23 18.54 8.28
C ARG A 68 4.78 18.61 7.79
N ARG A 69 4.15 17.45 7.57
CA ARG A 69 2.79 17.36 7.03
C ARG A 69 1.72 17.53 8.09
N ARG A 70 1.84 16.78 9.19
CA ARG A 70 0.88 16.77 10.31
C ARG A 70 1.58 16.31 11.58
N LYS A 71 2.06 17.27 12.37
CA LYS A 71 2.90 17.01 13.55
C LYS A 71 2.19 16.17 14.61
N GLU A 72 0.87 16.25 14.71
CA GLU A 72 0.06 15.49 15.67
C GLU A 72 0.14 13.99 15.42
N VAL A 73 0.41 13.53 14.18
CA VAL A 73 0.55 12.11 13.86
C VAL A 73 1.75 11.49 14.58
N LEU A 74 2.79 12.27 14.86
CA LEU A 74 3.97 11.78 15.58
C LEU A 74 3.66 11.35 17.02
N THR A 75 2.54 11.80 17.61
CA THR A 75 2.11 11.38 18.95
C THR A 75 1.49 9.99 18.96
N LEU A 76 1.22 9.42 17.79
CA LEU A 76 0.67 8.06 17.63
C LEU A 76 1.76 6.97 17.62
N GLN A 77 3.03 7.33 17.83
CA GLN A 77 4.09 6.33 18.01
C GLN A 77 3.77 5.43 19.21
N HIS A 78 3.94 4.12 19.02
CA HIS A 78 3.63 3.09 20.01
C HIS A 78 2.16 3.06 20.48
N THR A 79 1.22 3.57 19.70
CA THR A 79 -0.22 3.50 20.03
C THR A 79 -1.06 2.81 18.96
N ALA A 80 -0.52 2.58 17.77
CA ALA A 80 -1.25 2.02 16.63
C ALA A 80 -1.59 0.54 16.85
N SER A 81 -2.77 0.13 16.40
CA SER A 81 -3.08 -1.28 16.17
C SER A 81 -2.28 -1.84 14.99
N SER A 82 -2.10 -3.15 14.93
CA SER A 82 -1.42 -3.82 13.80
C SER A 82 -2.09 -3.51 12.45
N SER A 83 -3.41 -3.28 12.47
CA SER A 83 -4.20 -2.93 11.29
C SER A 83 -3.91 -1.52 10.78
N GLU A 84 -3.67 -0.58 11.67
CA GLU A 84 -3.32 0.81 11.34
C GLU A 84 -1.89 0.91 10.80
N VAL A 85 -0.96 0.15 11.39
CA VAL A 85 0.40 -0.01 10.85
C VAL A 85 0.34 -0.56 9.43
N ALA A 86 -0.50 -1.57 9.16
CA ALA A 86 -0.66 -2.14 7.82
C ALA A 86 -1.11 -1.12 6.78
N LEU A 87 -2.05 -0.22 7.13
CA LEU A 87 -2.46 0.87 6.24
C LEU A 87 -1.29 1.79 5.90
N ALA A 88 -0.56 2.26 6.91
CA ALA A 88 0.59 3.14 6.74
C ALA A 88 1.74 2.46 5.97
N ALA A 89 1.89 1.15 6.13
CA ALA A 89 2.98 0.36 5.55
C ALA A 89 2.71 -0.17 4.14
N LEU A 90 1.52 0.05 3.54
CA LEU A 90 1.23 -0.45 2.19
C LEU A 90 2.31 -0.08 1.14
N PRO A 91 2.89 1.13 1.10
CA PRO A 91 3.98 1.46 0.18
C PRO A 91 5.24 0.62 0.40
N ILE A 92 5.54 0.27 1.65
CA ILE A 92 6.65 -0.65 1.99
C ILE A 92 6.37 -2.03 1.39
N VAL A 93 5.13 -2.52 1.53
CA VAL A 93 4.69 -3.79 0.91
C VAL A 93 4.86 -3.77 -0.60
N LEU A 94 4.40 -2.72 -1.27
CA LEU A 94 4.53 -2.59 -2.72
C LEU A 94 5.99 -2.50 -3.15
N TYR A 95 6.80 -1.71 -2.45
CA TYR A 95 8.19 -1.45 -2.82
C TYR A 95 9.10 -2.66 -2.61
N PHE A 96 8.93 -3.41 -1.52
CA PHE A 96 9.78 -4.57 -1.20
C PHE A 96 9.15 -5.92 -1.54
N HIS A 97 8.10 -5.94 -2.37
CA HIS A 97 7.29 -7.14 -2.61
C HIS A 97 8.08 -8.36 -3.13
N GLU A 98 9.20 -8.20 -3.82
CA GLU A 98 9.97 -9.30 -4.41
C GLU A 98 10.76 -10.13 -3.39
N ASP A 99 11.23 -9.48 -2.33
CA ASP A 99 12.06 -10.06 -1.28
C ASP A 99 11.23 -10.17 0.00
N ILE A 100 10.74 -11.39 0.28
CA ILE A 100 9.85 -11.64 1.42
C ILE A 100 10.57 -11.36 2.75
N ASP A 101 11.85 -11.72 2.86
CA ASP A 101 12.59 -11.59 4.11
C ASP A 101 12.84 -10.11 4.41
N LEU A 102 13.25 -9.34 3.40
CA LEU A 102 13.43 -7.90 3.51
C LEU A 102 12.10 -7.17 3.77
N LEU A 103 11.03 -7.59 3.09
CA LEU A 103 9.68 -7.07 3.33
C LEU A 103 9.27 -7.26 4.78
N GLN A 104 9.39 -8.49 5.31
CA GLN A 104 9.01 -8.78 6.70
C GLN A 104 9.86 -7.96 7.68
N SER A 105 11.16 -7.84 7.43
CA SER A 105 12.06 -7.00 8.23
C SER A 105 11.59 -5.54 8.28
N HIS A 106 11.24 -4.95 7.14
CA HIS A 106 10.75 -3.56 7.06
C HIS A 106 9.35 -3.37 7.67
N LEU A 107 8.47 -4.38 7.60
CA LEU A 107 7.19 -4.35 8.31
C LEU A 107 7.36 -4.42 9.82
N LEU A 108 8.30 -5.24 10.32
CA LEU A 108 8.65 -5.27 11.75
C LEU A 108 9.26 -3.94 12.22
N GLU A 109 10.06 -3.30 11.37
CA GLU A 109 10.59 -1.96 11.61
C GLU A 109 9.48 -0.91 11.69
N ALA A 110 8.48 -0.95 10.81
CA ALA A 110 7.31 -0.10 10.90
C ALA A 110 6.49 -0.39 12.17
N ALA A 111 6.28 -1.66 12.52
CA ALA A 111 5.62 -2.06 13.76
C ALA A 111 6.37 -1.53 14.99
N THR A 112 7.70 -1.63 15.02
CA THR A 112 8.52 -1.15 16.14
C THR A 112 8.34 0.36 16.37
N LEU A 113 8.12 1.15 15.31
CA LEU A 113 7.92 2.60 15.42
C LEU A 113 6.51 2.97 15.90
N TRP A 114 5.49 2.23 15.45
CA TRP A 114 4.11 2.71 15.53
C TRP A 114 3.19 1.84 16.38
N GLN A 115 3.43 0.53 16.40
CA GLN A 115 2.53 -0.45 17.01
C GLN A 115 2.56 -0.36 18.54
N ALA A 116 1.39 -0.47 19.17
CA ALA A 116 1.28 -0.59 20.62
C ALA A 116 1.97 -1.87 21.13
N PRO A 117 2.62 -1.85 22.32
CA PRO A 117 3.32 -3.03 22.84
C PRO A 117 2.44 -4.27 23.05
N SER A 118 1.12 -4.11 23.17
CA SER A 118 0.14 -5.19 23.35
C SER A 118 -0.28 -5.88 22.05
N GLU A 119 0.06 -5.31 20.89
CA GLU A 119 -0.39 -5.77 19.59
C GLU A 119 0.53 -6.85 19.01
N SER A 120 -0.05 -7.77 18.24
CA SER A 120 0.68 -8.90 17.64
C SER A 120 0.95 -8.67 16.15
N THR A 121 2.22 -8.78 15.73
CA THR A 121 2.67 -8.57 14.34
C THR A 121 2.38 -9.68 13.31
N PRO A 122 2.09 -10.95 13.64
CA PRO A 122 1.97 -12.01 12.63
C PRO A 122 0.92 -11.74 11.55
N LEU A 123 -0.24 -11.17 11.92
CA LEU A 123 -1.29 -10.82 10.95
C LEU A 123 -0.88 -9.65 10.04
N LEU A 124 -0.08 -8.69 10.53
CA LEU A 124 0.49 -7.62 9.72
C LEU A 124 1.43 -8.21 8.65
N LEU A 125 2.30 -9.14 9.06
CA LEU A 125 3.22 -9.84 8.16
C LEU A 125 2.46 -10.70 7.15
N ALA A 126 1.47 -11.47 7.59
CA ALA A 126 0.65 -12.31 6.73
C ALA A 126 -0.10 -11.50 5.67
N TRP A 127 -0.66 -10.35 6.05
CA TRP A 127 -1.30 -9.43 5.12
C TRP A 127 -0.31 -8.88 4.07
N GLY A 128 0.87 -8.43 4.50
CA GLY A 128 1.91 -7.94 3.59
C GLY A 128 2.42 -9.02 2.64
N VAL A 129 2.66 -10.24 3.15
CA VAL A 129 3.07 -11.39 2.35
C VAL A 129 1.98 -11.80 1.36
N THR A 130 0.71 -11.73 1.73
CA THR A 130 -0.40 -12.04 0.79
C THR A 130 -0.40 -11.08 -0.40
N ILE A 131 -0.21 -9.78 -0.17
CA ILE A 131 -0.07 -8.79 -1.25
C ILE A 131 1.18 -9.09 -2.09
N SER A 132 2.33 -9.37 -1.46
CA SER A 132 3.56 -9.76 -2.18
C SER A 132 3.34 -10.96 -3.10
N LEU A 133 2.69 -12.02 -2.61
CA LEU A 133 2.35 -13.20 -3.40
C LEU A 133 1.41 -12.84 -4.57
N ALA A 134 0.44 -11.97 -4.35
CA ALA A 134 -0.46 -11.49 -5.40
C ALA A 134 0.29 -10.71 -6.50
N LEU A 135 1.20 -9.82 -6.11
CA LEU A 135 2.01 -9.02 -7.03
C LEU A 135 2.96 -9.89 -7.87
N ARG A 136 3.47 -10.97 -7.29
CA ARG A 136 4.40 -11.92 -7.93
C ARG A 136 3.69 -13.03 -8.72
N GLU A 137 2.36 -13.00 -8.79
CA GLU A 137 1.54 -14.06 -9.39
C GLU A 137 1.79 -15.45 -8.77
N LYS A 138 2.14 -15.50 -7.48
CA LYS A 138 2.40 -16.73 -6.70
C LYS A 138 1.26 -17.10 -5.74
N LEU A 139 0.28 -16.22 -5.57
CA LEU A 139 -0.87 -16.46 -4.71
C LEU A 139 -1.85 -17.43 -5.39
N ASP A 140 -2.17 -18.53 -4.72
CA ASP A 140 -3.31 -19.37 -5.11
C ASP A 140 -4.56 -18.85 -4.41
N SER A 141 -5.45 -18.20 -5.16
CA SER A 141 -6.65 -17.55 -4.62
C SER A 141 -7.60 -18.54 -3.93
N ARG A 142 -7.54 -19.84 -4.25
CA ARG A 142 -8.39 -20.86 -3.61
C ARG A 142 -7.83 -21.34 -2.28
N PHE A 143 -6.52 -21.21 -2.06
CA PHE A 143 -5.81 -21.76 -0.90
C PHE A 143 -5.01 -20.68 -0.16
N VAL A 144 -5.46 -19.43 -0.19
CA VAL A 144 -4.77 -18.28 0.43
C VAL A 144 -4.45 -18.56 1.91
N LEU A 145 -5.45 -19.02 2.66
CA LEU A 145 -5.29 -19.29 4.10
C LEU A 145 -4.34 -20.45 4.33
N SER A 146 -4.46 -21.55 3.58
CA SER A 146 -3.58 -22.72 3.68
C SER A 146 -2.12 -22.38 3.27
N GLN A 147 -1.92 -21.52 2.28
CA GLN A 147 -0.60 -21.00 1.92
C GLN A 147 0.01 -20.20 3.08
N LEU A 148 -0.76 -19.33 3.75
CA LEU A 148 -0.28 -18.56 4.89
C LEU A 148 0.03 -19.44 6.10
N GLN A 149 -0.72 -20.52 6.34
CA GLN A 149 -0.42 -21.50 7.41
C GLN A 149 0.99 -22.09 7.24
N SER A 150 1.45 -22.32 6.00
CA SER A 150 2.79 -22.87 5.75
C SER A 150 3.93 -21.88 6.03
N VAL A 151 3.63 -20.58 6.08
CA VAL A 151 4.61 -19.51 6.31
C VAL A 151 4.57 -19.02 7.77
N PHE A 152 3.38 -18.97 8.37
CA PHE A 152 3.13 -18.41 9.69
C PHE A 152 2.59 -19.46 10.65
N ALA A 153 3.49 -20.26 11.23
CA ALA A 153 3.12 -21.36 12.13
C ALA A 153 2.22 -20.91 13.30
N GLU A 154 2.49 -19.74 13.87
CA GLU A 154 1.73 -19.13 14.97
C GLU A 154 0.28 -18.73 14.61
N LEU A 155 -0.02 -18.57 13.32
CA LEU A 155 -1.37 -18.26 12.85
C LEU A 155 -2.16 -19.51 12.45
N THR A 156 -1.53 -20.69 12.43
CA THR A 156 -2.10 -21.90 11.83
C THR A 156 -3.50 -22.23 12.36
N GLU A 157 -3.68 -22.29 13.67
CA GLU A 157 -4.98 -22.60 14.29
C GLU A 157 -6.05 -21.56 13.95
N THR A 158 -5.68 -20.28 13.99
CA THR A 158 -6.60 -19.18 13.67
C THR A 158 -7.02 -19.21 12.19
N LEU A 159 -6.08 -19.47 11.27
CA LEU A 159 -6.35 -19.53 9.84
C LEU A 159 -7.14 -20.77 9.45
N GLN A 160 -6.89 -21.92 10.09
CA GLN A 160 -7.69 -23.15 9.91
C GLN A 160 -9.13 -22.95 10.38
N HIS A 161 -9.31 -22.31 11.53
CA HIS A 161 -10.66 -21.98 12.00
C HIS A 161 -11.35 -21.01 11.04
N LEU A 162 -10.62 -19.99 10.55
CA LEU A 162 -11.17 -19.04 9.58
C LEU A 162 -11.59 -19.72 8.26
N GLU A 163 -10.79 -20.67 7.77
CA GLU A 163 -11.08 -21.49 6.58
C GLU A 163 -12.37 -22.30 6.78
N SER A 164 -12.52 -22.98 7.91
CA SER A 164 -13.76 -23.69 8.28
C SER A 164 -15.00 -22.78 8.33
N LEU A 165 -14.85 -21.53 8.80
CA LEU A 165 -15.94 -20.56 8.81
C LEU A 165 -16.34 -20.12 7.38
N ILE A 166 -15.37 -20.01 6.47
CA ILE A 166 -15.62 -19.72 5.05
C ILE A 166 -16.37 -20.89 4.40
N ASP A 167 -15.91 -22.12 4.60
CA ASP A 167 -16.51 -23.34 4.02
C ASP A 167 -17.96 -23.53 4.48
N ARG A 168 -18.26 -23.17 5.74
CA ARG A 168 -19.61 -23.19 6.31
C ARG A 168 -20.48 -22.01 5.88
N GLY A 169 -19.96 -21.06 5.11
CA GLY A 169 -20.68 -19.88 4.66
C GLY A 169 -21.10 -18.92 5.78
N ILE A 170 -20.35 -18.89 6.89
CA ILE A 170 -20.68 -18.05 8.05
C ILE A 170 -20.59 -16.57 7.69
N GLY A 171 -21.62 -15.77 8.00
CA GLY A 171 -21.60 -14.34 7.72
C GLY A 171 -20.65 -13.55 8.63
N LEU A 172 -20.11 -12.42 8.15
CA LEU A 172 -19.16 -11.57 8.88
C LEU A 172 -19.63 -11.14 10.28
N VAL A 173 -20.92 -10.86 10.44
CA VAL A 173 -21.53 -10.47 11.72
C VAL A 173 -21.45 -11.61 12.76
N GLN A 174 -21.37 -12.87 12.31
CA GLN A 174 -21.33 -14.04 13.17
C GLN A 174 -19.91 -14.46 13.56
N ILE A 175 -18.88 -13.98 12.85
CA ILE A 175 -17.47 -14.33 13.10
C ILE A 175 -17.05 -14.05 14.55
N PRO A 176 -17.34 -12.88 15.15
CA PRO A 176 -16.93 -12.60 16.54
C PRO A 176 -17.51 -13.55 17.58
N ARG A 177 -18.60 -14.26 17.25
CA ARG A 177 -19.23 -15.24 18.16
C ARG A 177 -18.69 -16.65 17.99
N GLN A 178 -18.04 -16.94 16.87
CA GLN A 178 -17.60 -18.29 16.52
C GLN A 178 -16.08 -18.44 16.55
N LEU A 179 -15.35 -17.34 16.35
CA LEU A 179 -13.90 -17.38 16.26
C LEU A 179 -13.26 -17.34 17.66
N ASN A 180 -12.38 -18.30 17.93
CA ASN A 180 -11.59 -18.38 19.18
C ASN A 180 -10.30 -17.54 19.11
N ALA A 181 -10.36 -16.37 18.51
CA ALA A 181 -9.23 -15.46 18.37
C ALA A 181 -9.71 -13.99 18.36
N PRO A 182 -8.86 -13.02 18.72
CA PRO A 182 -9.18 -11.62 18.59
C PRO A 182 -9.57 -11.28 17.14
N VAL A 183 -10.80 -10.80 16.95
CA VAL A 183 -11.28 -10.39 15.64
C VAL A 183 -10.73 -9.00 15.32
N THR A 184 -9.64 -8.96 14.55
CA THR A 184 -9.00 -7.72 14.10
C THR A 184 -9.40 -7.35 12.66
N PRO A 185 -9.32 -6.07 12.26
CA PRO A 185 -9.53 -5.68 10.86
C PRO A 185 -8.67 -6.45 9.85
N LEU A 186 -7.41 -6.77 10.20
CA LEU A 186 -6.53 -7.61 9.38
C LEU A 186 -7.11 -9.01 9.14
N LEU A 187 -7.59 -9.67 10.20
CA LEU A 187 -8.17 -11.01 10.10
C LEU A 187 -9.46 -11.01 9.28
N LEU A 188 -10.31 -10.00 9.49
CA LEU A 188 -11.53 -9.80 8.70
C LEU A 188 -11.22 -9.49 7.23
N ALA A 189 -10.13 -8.78 6.94
CA ALA A 189 -9.70 -8.51 5.58
C ALA A 189 -9.22 -9.78 4.86
N LEU A 190 -8.45 -10.63 5.54
CA LEU A 190 -8.09 -11.96 5.03
C LEU A 190 -9.33 -12.82 4.77
N TYR A 191 -10.30 -12.81 5.68
CA TYR A 191 -11.57 -13.51 5.50
C TYR A 191 -12.35 -13.01 4.27
N CYS A 192 -12.52 -11.69 4.13
CA CYS A 192 -13.26 -11.11 3.01
C CYS A 192 -12.60 -11.46 1.67
N PHE A 193 -11.27 -11.35 1.62
CA PHE A 193 -10.50 -11.68 0.43
C PHE A 193 -10.53 -13.17 0.10
N ALA A 194 -10.27 -14.05 1.06
CA ALA A 194 -10.28 -15.50 0.82
C ALA A 194 -11.66 -16.03 0.40
N ALA A 195 -12.74 -15.45 0.90
CA ALA A 195 -14.10 -15.85 0.53
C ALA A 195 -14.47 -15.45 -0.91
N THR A 196 -13.97 -14.31 -1.41
CA THR A 196 -14.33 -13.77 -2.73
C THR A 196 -13.13 -13.09 -3.41
N PRO A 197 -12.06 -13.82 -3.75
CA PRO A 197 -10.78 -13.21 -4.16
C PRO A 197 -10.83 -12.60 -5.57
N GLU A 198 -11.63 -13.16 -6.48
CA GLU A 198 -11.75 -12.73 -7.89
C GLU A 198 -12.78 -11.61 -8.11
N ASP A 199 -13.54 -11.23 -7.08
CA ASP A 199 -14.60 -10.21 -7.17
C ASP A 199 -14.28 -9.06 -6.20
N PHE A 200 -13.54 -8.06 -6.70
CA PHE A 200 -13.16 -6.89 -5.92
C PHE A 200 -14.37 -6.14 -5.31
N PRO A 201 -15.43 -5.79 -6.09
CA PRO A 201 -16.62 -5.14 -5.53
C PRO A 201 -17.26 -5.92 -4.38
N LEU A 202 -17.46 -7.22 -4.56
CA LEU A 202 -18.08 -8.07 -3.54
C LEU A 202 -17.20 -8.19 -2.30
N CYS A 203 -15.90 -8.39 -2.51
CA CYS A 203 -14.90 -8.49 -1.44
C CYS A 203 -14.92 -7.25 -0.54
N VAL A 204 -14.91 -6.07 -1.14
CA VAL A 204 -14.98 -4.78 -0.43
C VAL A 204 -16.36 -4.55 0.19
N ALA A 205 -17.45 -4.85 -0.52
CA ALA A 205 -18.80 -4.69 0.00
C ALA A 205 -19.02 -5.51 1.28
N ARG A 206 -18.46 -6.71 1.35
CA ARG A 206 -18.45 -7.55 2.55
C ARG A 206 -17.73 -6.87 3.71
N ALA A 207 -16.55 -6.29 3.47
CA ALA A 207 -15.77 -5.59 4.50
C ALA A 207 -16.51 -4.35 5.05
N LEU A 208 -17.27 -3.65 4.21
CA LEU A 208 -18.09 -2.49 4.58
C LEU A 208 -19.35 -2.85 5.39
N GLN A 209 -19.70 -4.13 5.54
CA GLN A 209 -20.87 -4.55 6.32
C GLN A 209 -20.61 -4.61 7.82
N ILE A 210 -19.34 -4.62 8.24
CA ILE A 210 -18.92 -4.66 9.65
C ILE A 210 -19.07 -3.26 10.25
N ASP A 211 -19.55 -3.15 11.50
CA ASP A 211 -19.93 -1.89 12.14
C ASP A 211 -18.78 -0.86 12.30
N ASP A 212 -18.26 -0.68 13.51
CA ASP A 212 -17.23 0.33 13.85
C ASP A 212 -15.89 0.11 13.13
N ARG A 213 -15.61 -1.13 12.69
CA ARG A 213 -14.37 -1.54 12.02
C ARG A 213 -14.44 -1.50 10.50
N ALA A 214 -15.56 -1.09 9.91
CA ALA A 214 -15.74 -1.05 8.45
C ALA A 214 -14.61 -0.32 7.72
N PRO A 215 -14.20 0.92 8.11
CA PRO A 215 -13.25 1.70 7.31
C PRO A 215 -11.90 1.00 7.17
N THR A 216 -11.29 0.62 8.30
CA THR A 216 -9.99 -0.06 8.33
C THR A 216 -10.06 -1.43 7.65
N THR A 217 -11.12 -2.20 7.89
CA THR A 217 -11.28 -3.53 7.26
C THR A 217 -11.44 -3.39 5.75
N ALA A 218 -12.22 -2.42 5.28
CA ALA A 218 -12.45 -2.17 3.87
C ALA A 218 -11.17 -1.68 3.16
N ALA A 219 -10.37 -0.83 3.79
CA ALA A 219 -9.09 -0.39 3.26
C ALA A 219 -8.07 -1.54 3.15
N LEU A 220 -7.96 -2.39 4.18
CA LEU A 220 -7.07 -3.55 4.15
C LEU A 220 -7.51 -4.59 3.12
N THR A 221 -8.83 -4.83 3.03
CA THR A 221 -9.44 -5.74 2.05
C THR A 221 -9.25 -5.22 0.64
N GLY A 222 -9.50 -3.94 0.41
CA GLY A 222 -9.34 -3.30 -0.89
C GLY A 222 -7.88 -3.27 -1.34
N ALA A 223 -6.91 -3.10 -0.43
CA ALA A 223 -5.49 -3.22 -0.78
C ALA A 223 -5.14 -4.63 -1.29
N LEU A 224 -5.58 -5.68 -0.59
CA LEU A 224 -5.39 -7.08 -0.99
C LEU A 224 -6.07 -7.37 -2.34
N ALA A 225 -7.37 -7.12 -2.41
CA ALA A 225 -8.18 -7.37 -3.60
C ALA A 225 -7.70 -6.54 -4.79
N GLY A 226 -7.20 -5.33 -4.56
CA GLY A 226 -6.64 -4.45 -5.59
C GLY A 226 -5.26 -4.91 -6.08
N GLY A 227 -4.40 -5.41 -5.20
CA GLY A 227 -3.15 -6.05 -5.60
C GLY A 227 -3.37 -7.34 -6.42
N TYR A 228 -4.44 -8.07 -6.09
CA TYR A 228 -4.81 -9.31 -6.77
C TYR A 228 -5.54 -9.09 -8.11
N ASN A 229 -6.58 -8.24 -8.13
CA ASN A 229 -7.42 -7.99 -9.29
C ASN A 229 -6.95 -6.82 -10.17
N SER A 230 -5.89 -6.13 -9.74
CA SER A 230 -5.36 -4.89 -10.35
C SER A 230 -6.36 -3.73 -10.35
N LEU A 231 -5.93 -2.59 -10.91
CA LEU A 231 -6.81 -1.46 -11.17
C LEU A 231 -8.06 -1.88 -11.95
N ASN A 232 -7.93 -2.87 -12.86
CA ASN A 232 -9.02 -3.32 -13.71
C ASN A 232 -10.18 -3.96 -12.93
N GLY A 233 -9.91 -4.58 -11.78
CA GLY A 233 -10.94 -5.13 -10.90
C GLY A 233 -11.78 -4.08 -10.18
N ILE A 234 -11.28 -2.85 -10.04
CA ILE A 234 -11.99 -1.77 -9.33
C ILE A 234 -13.09 -1.18 -10.24
N PRO A 235 -14.36 -1.05 -9.83
CA PRO A 235 -15.41 -0.43 -10.66
C PRO A 235 -15.03 0.96 -11.15
N LEU A 236 -15.34 1.27 -12.43
CA LEU A 236 -15.11 2.61 -13.00
C LEU A 236 -15.82 3.71 -12.20
N SER A 237 -17.04 3.45 -11.72
CA SER A 237 -17.79 4.38 -10.88
C SER A 237 -17.05 4.76 -9.61
N TRP A 238 -16.21 3.86 -9.08
CA TRP A 238 -15.41 4.13 -7.89
C TRP A 238 -14.19 4.97 -8.24
N ARG A 239 -13.52 4.66 -9.37
CA ARG A 239 -12.32 5.37 -9.85
C ARG A 239 -12.56 6.87 -10.11
N ASP A 240 -13.71 7.22 -10.67
CA ASP A 240 -13.93 8.58 -11.22
C ASP A 240 -14.73 9.52 -10.31
N ARG A 241 -15.61 9.01 -9.43
CA ARG A 241 -16.54 9.85 -8.64
C ARG A 241 -16.43 9.70 -7.13
N ASN A 242 -15.82 8.62 -6.64
CA ASN A 242 -15.98 8.22 -5.24
C ASN A 242 -14.69 8.22 -4.42
N PHE A 243 -13.52 8.21 -5.06
CA PHE A 243 -12.25 8.36 -4.36
C PHE A 243 -11.77 9.82 -4.47
N PRO A 244 -11.64 10.56 -3.34
CA PRO A 244 -10.86 11.79 -3.38
C PRO A 244 -9.43 11.45 -3.83
N ASN A 245 -8.84 12.29 -4.68
CA ASN A 245 -7.45 12.19 -5.09
C ASN A 245 -7.05 10.92 -5.91
N THR A 246 -7.96 10.26 -6.63
CA THR A 246 -7.65 9.10 -7.50
C THR A 246 -6.41 9.32 -8.37
N GLU A 247 -6.33 10.44 -9.06
CA GLU A 247 -5.20 10.75 -9.95
C GLU A 247 -3.89 10.96 -9.17
N SER A 248 -3.97 11.47 -7.93
CA SER A 248 -2.81 11.59 -7.05
C SER A 248 -2.31 10.21 -6.62
N LEU A 249 -3.22 9.30 -6.25
CA LEU A 249 -2.87 7.93 -5.86
C LEU A 249 -2.30 7.13 -7.04
N LYS A 250 -2.88 7.25 -8.24
CA LYS A 250 -2.32 6.63 -9.47
C LYS A 250 -0.94 7.17 -9.79
N ARG A 251 -0.72 8.49 -9.65
CA ARG A 251 0.59 9.12 -9.86
C ARG A 251 1.60 8.61 -8.83
N GLN A 252 1.24 8.56 -7.56
CA GLN A 252 2.09 8.03 -6.50
C GLN A 252 2.42 6.55 -6.73
N ALA A 253 1.45 5.71 -7.12
CA ALA A 253 1.69 4.32 -7.52
C ALA A 253 2.70 4.24 -8.67
N THR A 254 2.58 5.12 -9.67
CA THR A 254 3.47 5.16 -10.83
C THR A 254 4.88 5.58 -10.44
N GLN A 255 5.03 6.58 -9.55
CA GLN A 255 6.32 7.02 -9.04
C GLN A 255 6.98 5.96 -8.17
N LEU A 256 6.21 5.32 -7.27
CA LEU A 256 6.70 4.23 -6.42
C LEU A 256 7.16 3.03 -7.27
N PHE A 257 6.39 2.66 -8.29
CA PHE A 257 6.77 1.63 -9.25
C PHE A 257 8.02 2.01 -10.04
N ALA A 258 8.13 3.26 -10.49
CA ALA A 258 9.31 3.75 -11.17
C ALA A 258 10.55 3.71 -10.26
N ALA A 259 10.40 4.06 -8.98
CA ALA A 259 11.48 4.04 -7.99
C ALA A 259 11.95 2.61 -7.72
N TRP A 260 11.01 1.70 -7.45
CA TRP A 260 11.31 0.28 -7.26
C TRP A 260 12.01 -0.34 -8.49
N SER A 261 11.54 -0.04 -9.70
CA SER A 261 12.14 -0.56 -10.95
C SER A 261 13.49 0.08 -11.31
N GLY A 262 13.97 1.06 -10.53
CA GLY A 262 15.18 1.83 -10.83
C GLY A 262 15.04 2.79 -12.02
N ALA A 263 13.84 2.92 -12.59
CA ALA A 263 13.54 3.83 -13.71
C ALA A 263 13.35 5.28 -13.24
N TYR A 264 13.00 5.49 -11.97
CA TYR A 264 12.85 6.82 -11.40
C TYR A 264 14.21 7.50 -11.24
N ARG A 265 14.29 8.73 -11.72
CA ARG A 265 15.41 9.63 -11.46
C ARG A 265 14.87 10.77 -10.61
N PRO A 266 15.04 10.75 -9.26
CA PRO A 266 14.63 11.89 -8.44
C PRO A 266 15.33 13.13 -8.98
N ARG A 267 14.60 14.26 -9.05
CA ARG A 267 14.99 15.54 -9.69
C ARG A 267 16.51 15.71 -9.72
N ARG A 268 17.15 15.17 -10.76
CA ARG A 268 18.49 15.59 -11.13
C ARG A 268 18.26 17.04 -11.49
N LYS A 269 18.83 17.97 -10.73
CA LYS A 269 19.21 19.26 -11.30
C LYS A 269 20.13 18.87 -12.46
N ILE A 270 19.55 18.68 -13.64
CA ILE A 270 20.29 18.72 -14.88
C ILE A 270 20.91 20.12 -14.81
N PRO A 271 22.25 20.26 -14.76
CA PRO A 271 22.83 21.57 -14.95
C PRO A 271 22.28 22.05 -16.30
N ASP A 272 21.49 23.12 -16.29
CA ASP A 272 21.25 23.90 -17.51
C ASP A 272 22.64 24.12 -18.13
N ASP A 273 22.78 23.80 -19.42
CA ASP A 273 24.04 23.80 -20.19
C ASP A 273 25.03 22.64 -20.02
N ARG A 274 24.57 21.39 -20.15
CA ARG A 274 25.42 20.38 -20.80
C ARG A 274 24.74 19.81 -22.03
N ALA A 275 25.13 20.35 -23.19
CA ALA A 275 24.96 19.68 -24.47
C ALA A 275 25.60 18.29 -24.39
N ILE A 276 24.78 17.25 -24.31
CA ILE A 276 25.22 15.85 -24.39
C ILE A 276 25.16 15.46 -25.86
N ALA A 277 26.32 15.35 -26.51
CA ALA A 277 26.43 14.77 -27.84
C ALA A 277 26.54 13.23 -27.74
N ALA A 278 26.00 12.53 -28.74
CA ALA A 278 26.12 11.08 -28.83
C ALA A 278 27.60 10.65 -28.90
N ALA A 279 27.91 9.47 -28.33
CA ALA A 279 29.27 8.91 -28.35
C ALA A 279 29.83 8.87 -29.78
N GLY A 280 30.97 9.52 -29.99
CA GLY A 280 31.62 9.65 -31.31
C GLY A 280 31.40 11.00 -32.02
N THR A 281 30.59 11.90 -31.48
CA THR A 281 30.30 13.21 -32.11
C THR A 281 31.04 14.34 -31.40
N ILE A 282 32.26 14.65 -31.83
CA ILE A 282 32.97 15.86 -31.39
C ILE A 282 32.44 17.04 -32.22
N GLN A 283 31.75 18.00 -31.59
CA GLN A 283 31.47 19.27 -32.26
C GLN A 283 32.78 20.08 -32.41
N PRO A 284 33.12 20.56 -33.61
CA PRO A 284 34.29 21.41 -33.80
C PRO A 284 34.05 22.76 -33.12
N ARG A 285 34.93 23.14 -32.19
CA ARG A 285 34.92 24.50 -31.60
C ARG A 285 35.17 25.52 -32.70
N SER A 286 34.28 26.49 -32.84
CA SER A 286 34.49 27.68 -33.66
C SER A 286 35.74 28.41 -33.20
N ARG A 287 36.70 28.62 -34.11
CA ARG A 287 38.00 29.26 -33.85
C ARG A 287 37.79 30.65 -33.23
N LEU A 288 38.26 30.84 -32.00
CA LEU A 288 38.47 32.17 -31.42
C LEU A 288 39.62 32.85 -32.17
N ARG A 289 39.39 34.06 -32.69
CA ARG A 289 40.45 34.90 -33.28
C ARG A 289 41.41 35.32 -32.16
N ILE A 290 42.66 34.89 -32.27
CA ILE A 290 43.75 35.35 -31.40
C ILE A 290 44.08 36.79 -31.80
N ILE A 291 43.88 37.74 -30.88
CA ILE A 291 44.37 39.12 -31.01
C ILE A 291 45.74 39.17 -30.33
N SER A 292 46.80 39.36 -31.10
CA SER A 292 48.16 39.57 -30.61
C SER A 292 48.30 41.01 -30.08
N GLN A 293 48.70 41.16 -28.81
CA GLN A 293 49.13 42.46 -28.28
C GLN A 293 50.58 42.74 -28.72
N LYS A 294 50.81 43.93 -29.29
CA LYS A 294 52.14 44.47 -29.59
C LYS A 294 52.84 44.87 -28.27
N PRO A 295 54.14 44.61 -28.11
CA PRO A 295 54.90 45.15 -26.99
C PRO A 295 55.32 46.60 -27.29
N SER A 296 55.18 47.45 -26.27
CA SER A 296 55.83 48.76 -26.12
C SER A 296 57.16 48.59 -25.40
#